data_AF-A0AA35X845-F1
#
_entry.id   AF-A0AA35X845-F1
#
_cell.length_a   1.000
_cell.length_b   1.000
_cell.length_c   1.000
_cell.angle_alpha   90.00
_cell.angle_beta   90.00
_cell.angle_gamma   90.00
#
_symmetry.space_group_name_H-M   'P 1'
#
loop_
_entity.id
_entity.type
_entity.pdbx_description
1 polymer ?
#
loop_
_entity_poly.entity_id
_entity_poly.type
_entity_poly.pdbx_seq_one_letter_code
_entity_poly.pdbx_strand_id
1 'polypeptide(L)'
;MVFAHSLPELVTSCHQFGKVYCHPVYPEKCRASGEGIKVATRGQTVAVSVEALDRKGEACFKPVDSLRCELVASDGSSRVRGTVKRRNQNIYDISHQPQVTGEHQLHI
;
A
#
# COMPACT_ATOMS: atom_id res chain seq x y z
N MET A 1 -43.83 -15.18 39.16
CA MET A 1 -43.68 -16.00 37.94
C MET A 1 -42.83 -15.18 36.98
N VAL A 2 -41.64 -15.68 36.67
CA VAL A 2 -40.51 -14.90 36.13
C VAL A 2 -40.64 -14.74 34.61
N PHE A 3 -40.43 -13.52 34.12
CA PHE A 3 -40.44 -13.18 32.69
C PHE A 3 -39.23 -13.82 31.99
N ALA A 4 -39.49 -14.71 31.03
CA ALA A 4 -38.47 -15.24 30.14
C ALA A 4 -38.49 -14.45 28.82
N HIS A 5 -37.72 -13.36 28.75
CA HIS A 5 -37.34 -12.75 27.48
C HIS A 5 -36.14 -13.52 26.92
N SER A 6 -36.38 -14.40 25.94
CA SER A 6 -35.32 -15.03 25.15
C SER A 6 -35.03 -14.16 23.93
N LEU A 7 -33.89 -13.45 23.94
CA LEU A 7 -33.32 -12.76 22.79
C LEU A 7 -32.65 -13.80 21.86
N PRO A 8 -33.12 -14.04 20.62
CA PRO A 8 -32.41 -14.91 19.68
C PRO A 8 -31.50 -14.15 18.68
N GLU A 9 -31.40 -12.82 18.73
CA GLU A 9 -30.83 -12.05 17.60
C GLU A 9 -29.36 -11.63 17.76
N LEU A 10 -28.70 -11.89 18.89
CA LEU A 10 -27.31 -11.47 19.12
C LEU A 10 -26.25 -12.52 18.76
N VAL A 11 -26.64 -13.76 18.46
CA VAL A 11 -25.68 -14.82 18.08
C VAL A 11 -25.38 -14.81 16.58
N THR A 12 -26.15 -14.07 15.78
CA THR A 12 -26.00 -14.01 14.32
C THR A 12 -24.95 -12.98 13.84
N SER A 13 -24.30 -12.23 14.74
CA SER A 13 -23.47 -11.07 14.36
C SER A 13 -21.96 -11.26 14.33
N CYS A 14 -21.40 -12.47 14.49
CA CYS A 14 -19.94 -12.65 14.66
C CYS A 14 -19.28 -13.62 13.67
N HIS A 15 -19.76 -13.71 12.43
CA HIS A 15 -19.05 -14.38 11.33
C HIS A 15 -18.27 -13.43 10.41
N GLN A 16 -17.91 -12.23 10.88
CA GLN A 16 -16.87 -11.44 10.21
C GLN A 16 -15.50 -12.02 10.56
N PHE A 17 -15.18 -13.16 9.95
CA PHE A 17 -13.81 -13.64 9.90
C PHE A 17 -13.00 -12.65 9.04
N GLY A 18 -12.27 -11.75 9.70
CA GLY A 18 -11.23 -10.98 9.04
C GLY A 18 -10.22 -11.96 8.45
N LYS A 19 -10.06 -11.97 7.12
CA LYS A 19 -8.99 -12.72 6.48
C LYS A 19 -7.66 -12.09 6.90
N VAL A 20 -6.97 -12.72 7.85
CA VAL A 20 -5.59 -12.37 8.20
C VAL A 20 -4.69 -12.96 7.13
N TYR A 21 -4.32 -12.14 6.14
CA TYR A 21 -3.30 -12.53 5.18
C TYR A 21 -1.94 -12.39 5.86
N CYS A 22 -1.28 -13.50 6.19
CA CYS A 22 0.16 -13.51 6.40
C CYS A 22 0.80 -13.19 5.05
N HIS A 23 0.92 -11.90 4.72
CA HIS A 23 1.70 -11.49 3.57
C HIS A 23 3.15 -11.92 3.85
N PRO A 24 3.78 -12.69 2.95
CA PRO A 24 5.19 -13.06 3.10
C PRO A 24 6.12 -11.83 3.04
N VAL A 25 5.57 -10.67 2.68
CA VAL A 25 6.24 -9.38 2.53
C VAL A 25 6.39 -8.72 3.89
N TYR A 26 7.57 -8.19 4.15
CA TYR A 26 7.89 -7.44 5.34
C TYR A 26 8.20 -5.99 4.94
N PRO A 27 7.25 -5.04 5.12
CA PRO A 27 7.37 -3.68 4.59
C PRO A 27 8.67 -2.97 4.97
N GLU A 28 9.12 -3.14 6.22
CA GLU A 28 10.37 -2.54 6.72
C GLU A 28 11.64 -3.08 6.05
N LYS A 29 11.56 -4.25 5.40
CA LYS A 29 12.68 -4.82 4.63
C LYS A 29 12.63 -4.42 3.17
N CYS A 30 11.48 -3.99 2.67
CA CYS A 30 11.31 -3.61 1.26
C CYS A 30 12.17 -2.40 0.92
N ARG A 31 12.54 -2.27 -0.36
CA ARG A 31 13.41 -1.21 -0.84
C ARG A 31 12.77 -0.48 -1.99
N ALA A 32 12.74 0.84 -1.93
CA ALA A 32 12.34 1.69 -3.04
C ALA A 32 13.59 2.36 -3.66
N SER A 33 13.65 2.43 -4.98
CA SER A 33 14.75 3.04 -5.71
C SER A 33 14.27 3.71 -7.00
N GLY A 34 15.01 4.71 -7.47
CA GLY A 34 14.70 5.45 -8.70
C GLY A 34 14.69 6.95 -8.49
N GLU A 35 14.89 7.70 -9.57
CA GLU A 35 14.97 9.16 -9.53
C GLU A 35 13.66 9.81 -9.09
N GLY A 36 12.51 9.17 -9.35
CA GLY A 36 11.19 9.64 -8.92
C GLY A 36 10.99 9.71 -7.39
N ILE A 37 11.90 9.15 -6.58
CA ILE A 37 11.90 9.34 -5.11
C ILE A 37 12.62 10.63 -4.72
N LYS A 38 13.64 11.04 -5.50
CA LYS A 38 14.49 12.18 -5.18
C LYS A 38 13.92 13.48 -5.72
N VAL A 39 13.59 13.48 -7.01
CA VAL A 39 13.16 14.67 -7.74
C VAL A 39 12.11 14.25 -8.78
N ALA A 40 11.04 15.03 -8.87
CA ALA A 40 10.04 14.89 -9.90
C ALA A 40 9.65 16.26 -10.45
N THR A 41 9.53 16.38 -11.77
CA THR A 41 9.08 17.61 -12.42
C THR A 41 7.56 17.68 -12.41
N ARG A 42 7.00 18.83 -12.02
CA ARG A 42 5.55 19.05 -12.04
C ARG A 42 4.98 18.74 -13.42
N GLY A 43 3.92 17.93 -13.44
CA GLY A 43 3.24 17.52 -14.67
C GLY A 43 3.98 16.47 -15.49
N GLN A 44 5.13 15.96 -15.05
CA GLN A 44 5.80 14.82 -15.68
C GLN A 44 5.56 13.54 -14.88
N THR A 45 5.28 12.46 -15.59
CA THR A 45 5.18 11.13 -14.96
C THR A 45 6.58 10.64 -14.65
N VAL A 46 6.80 10.25 -13.41
CA VAL A 46 8.03 9.62 -12.96
C VAL A 46 7.74 8.22 -12.45
N ALA A 47 8.75 7.35 -12.51
CA ALA A 47 8.65 5.97 -12.07
C ALA A 47 9.65 5.68 -10.94
N VAL A 48 9.22 4.82 -10.03
CA VAL A 48 9.97 4.30 -8.89
C VAL A 48 9.87 2.79 -8.91
N SER A 49 10.97 2.10 -8.65
CA SER A 49 10.99 0.64 -8.53
C SER A 49 11.03 0.23 -7.07
N VAL A 50 10.11 -0.66 -6.68
CA VAL A 50 9.99 -1.22 -5.34
C VAL A 50 10.29 -2.71 -5.38
N GLU A 51 11.20 -3.13 -4.51
CA GLU A 51 11.56 -4.53 -4.29
C GLU A 51 10.87 -5.03 -3.01
N ALA A 52 9.97 -6.00 -3.16
CA ALA A 52 9.25 -6.65 -2.08
C ALA A 52 10.10 -7.78 -1.47
N LEU A 53 10.46 -7.62 -0.20
CA LEU A 53 11.31 -8.54 0.54
C LEU A 53 10.58 -9.15 1.73
N ASP A 54 10.96 -10.35 2.11
CA ASP A 54 10.41 -11.05 3.27
C ASP A 54 11.13 -10.64 4.57
N ARG A 55 10.76 -11.27 5.70
CA ARG A 55 11.38 -10.99 7.02
C ARG A 55 12.89 -11.24 7.07
N LYS A 56 13.41 -12.12 6.22
CA LYS A 56 14.84 -12.44 6.11
C LYS A 56 15.57 -11.50 5.16
N GLY A 57 14.84 -10.64 4.43
CA GLY A 57 15.37 -9.79 3.38
C GLY A 57 15.51 -10.53 2.04
N GLU A 58 14.86 -11.69 1.87
CA GLU A 58 14.86 -12.46 0.63
C GLU A 58 13.72 -12.02 -0.28
N ALA A 59 13.88 -12.20 -1.59
CA ALA A 59 12.89 -11.83 -2.58
C ALA A 59 11.56 -12.57 -2.36
N CYS A 60 10.45 -11.82 -2.29
CA CYS A 60 9.13 -12.41 -2.21
C CYS A 60 8.74 -13.10 -3.53
N PHE A 61 8.51 -14.41 -3.48
CA PHE A 61 8.06 -15.17 -4.65
C PHE A 61 6.56 -14.97 -4.96
N LYS A 62 5.75 -14.70 -3.94
CA LYS A 62 4.31 -14.43 -4.10
C LYS A 62 4.06 -12.95 -4.44
N PRO A 63 3.13 -12.66 -5.35
CA PRO A 63 2.71 -11.28 -5.61
C PRO A 63 2.16 -10.60 -4.35
N VAL A 64 2.31 -9.28 -4.30
CA VAL A 64 1.74 -8.39 -3.29
C VAL A 64 0.49 -7.75 -3.89
N ASP A 65 -0.66 -8.38 -3.69
CA ASP A 65 -1.90 -7.92 -4.33
C ASP A 65 -2.43 -6.60 -3.73
N SER A 66 -1.97 -6.24 -2.52
CA SER A 66 -2.41 -5.05 -1.79
C SER A 66 -1.42 -3.87 -1.86
N LEU A 67 -0.39 -3.92 -2.70
CA LEU A 67 0.57 -2.81 -2.84
C LEU A 67 -0.14 -1.58 -3.41
N ARG A 68 -0.03 -0.44 -2.72
CA ARG A 68 -0.63 0.83 -3.13
C ARG A 68 0.44 1.91 -3.12
N CYS A 69 0.13 3.04 -3.73
CA CYS A 69 1.01 4.20 -3.63
C CYS A 69 0.20 5.49 -3.70
N GLU A 70 0.58 6.45 -2.85
CA GLU A 70 0.04 7.80 -2.86
C GLU A 70 1.18 8.81 -2.71
N LEU A 71 1.18 9.82 -3.57
CA LEU A 71 2.03 10.99 -3.45
C LEU A 71 1.22 12.11 -2.79
N VAL A 72 1.68 12.60 -1.65
CA VAL A 72 1.00 13.65 -0.87
C VAL A 72 1.91 14.86 -0.80
N ALA A 73 1.43 16.04 -1.18
CA ALA A 73 2.18 17.27 -0.95
C ALA A 73 2.27 17.55 0.56
N SER A 74 3.45 17.97 1.05
CA SER A 74 3.67 18.16 2.50
C SER A 74 2.79 19.25 3.11
N ASP A 75 2.27 20.18 2.29
CA ASP A 75 1.30 21.21 2.68
C ASP A 75 -0.16 20.72 2.65
N GLY A 76 -0.40 19.47 2.25
CA GLY A 76 -1.74 18.87 2.13
C GLY A 76 -2.54 19.35 0.92
N SER A 77 -1.99 20.21 0.06
CA SER A 77 -2.71 20.81 -1.07
C SER A 77 -3.05 19.82 -2.19
N SER A 78 -2.31 18.71 -2.28
CA SER A 78 -2.45 17.73 -3.35
C SER A 78 -2.22 16.31 -2.85
N ARG A 79 -3.04 15.40 -3.35
CA ARG A 79 -2.89 13.95 -3.18
C ARG A 79 -3.12 13.26 -4.50
N VAL A 80 -2.12 12.53 -4.98
CA VAL A 80 -2.13 11.83 -6.25
C VAL A 80 -1.95 10.34 -6.00
N ARG A 81 -2.91 9.53 -6.43
CA ARG A 81 -2.78 8.07 -6.36
C ARG A 81 -1.83 7.61 -7.47
N GLY A 82 -0.79 6.86 -7.09
CA GLY A 82 0.14 6.25 -8.02
C GLY A 82 -0.46 5.01 -8.71
N THR A 83 0.09 4.66 -9.86
CA THR A 83 -0.19 3.39 -10.52
C THR A 83 0.89 2.38 -10.16
N VAL A 84 0.50 1.18 -9.77
CA VAL A 84 1.43 0.10 -9.43
C VAL A 84 1.34 -0.99 -10.49
N LYS A 85 2.47 -1.35 -11.09
CA LYS A 85 2.58 -2.42 -12.08
C LYS A 85 3.67 -3.39 -11.65
N ARG A 86 3.35 -4.67 -11.55
CA ARG A 86 4.36 -5.72 -11.31
C ARG A 86 5.25 -5.86 -12.55
N ARG A 87 6.57 -5.71 -12.39
CA ARG A 87 7.57 -5.91 -13.46
C ARG A 87 8.11 -7.34 -13.45
N ASN A 88 8.43 -7.85 -12.26
CA ASN A 88 8.94 -9.21 -12.06
C ASN A 88 8.40 -9.79 -10.74
N GLN A 89 8.84 -11.00 -10.35
CA GLN A 89 8.35 -11.72 -9.17
C GLN A 89 8.23 -10.83 -7.92
N ASN A 90 9.28 -10.10 -7.57
CA ASN A 90 9.34 -9.24 -6.39
C ASN A 90 9.50 -7.74 -6.71
N ILE A 91 9.49 -7.34 -7.99
CA ILE A 91 9.75 -5.95 -8.40
C ILE A 91 8.48 -5.32 -8.96
N TYR A 92 8.16 -4.13 -8.45
CA TYR A 92 6.99 -3.33 -8.81
C TYR A 92 7.43 -1.96 -9.30
N ASP A 93 6.88 -1.53 -10.43
CA ASP A 93 7.01 -0.17 -10.92
C ASP A 93 5.82 0.65 -10.46
N ILE A 94 6.14 1.75 -9.78
CA ILE A 94 5.19 2.71 -9.27
C ILE A 94 5.36 3.98 -10.07
N SER A 95 4.31 4.42 -10.76
CA SER A 95 4.31 5.69 -11.48
C SER A 95 3.38 6.71 -10.83
N HIS A 96 3.82 7.96 -10.79
CA HIS A 96 3.06 9.09 -10.27
C HIS A 96 3.42 10.38 -11.00
N GLN A 97 2.57 11.40 -10.90
CA GLN A 97 2.75 12.69 -11.58
C GLN A 97 2.38 13.83 -10.62
N PRO A 98 3.38 14.53 -10.03
CA PRO A 98 3.12 15.64 -9.13
C PRO A 98 2.37 16.77 -9.84
N GLN A 99 1.30 17.28 -9.21
CA GLN A 99 0.49 18.38 -9.73
C GLN A 99 0.90 19.74 -9.17
N VAL A 100 1.58 19.74 -8.03
CA VAL A 100 2.06 20.95 -7.35
C VAL A 100 3.58 20.88 -7.21
N THR A 101 4.22 22.04 -7.04
CA THR A 101 5.64 22.14 -6.73
C THR A 101 5.85 22.14 -5.23
N GLY A 102 7.00 21.65 -4.77
CA GLY A 102 7.37 21.65 -3.35
C GLY A 102 7.69 20.26 -2.85
N GLU A 103 7.79 20.14 -1.53
CA GLU A 103 8.06 18.87 -0.87
C GLU A 103 6.84 17.94 -0.93
N HIS A 104 7.09 16.66 -1.19
CA HIS A 104 6.07 15.62 -1.23
C HIS A 104 6.54 14.41 -0.43
N GLN A 105 5.57 13.69 0.13
CA GLN A 105 5.76 12.39 0.76
C GLN A 105 5.18 11.32 -0.16
N LEU A 106 6.01 10.32 -0.48
CA LEU A 106 5.60 9.14 -1.23
C LEU A 106 5.28 8.02 -0.23
N HIS A 107 4.00 7.68 -0.11
CA HIS A 107 3.53 6.55 0.69
C HIS A 107 3.39 5.32 -0.21
N ILE A 108 3.94 4.19 0.23
CA ILE A 108 3.94 2.91 -0.47
C ILE A 108 3.49 1.82 0.50
#